data_AF-A0ABD3P4K4-F1
#
_entry.id   AF-A0ABD3P4K4-F1
#
_cell.length_a   1.000
_cell.length_b   1.000
_cell.length_c   1.000
_cell.angle_alpha   90.00
_cell.angle_beta   90.00
_cell.angle_gamma   90.00
#
_symmetry.space_group_name_H-M   'P 1'
#
loop_
_entity.id
_entity.type
_entity.pdbx_description
1 polymer ?
#
loop_
_entity_poly.entity_id
_entity_poly.type
_entity_poly.pdbx_seq_one_letter_code
_entity_poly.pdbx_strand_id
1 'polypeptide(L)'
;MLVPEREDGRGGHTVEKICSVFLLLWWTIGTGIITFHSESCAFFISKLTSPRRMLVFIQAQPRMTSVCCVFTFIGPFVETSNGWFAAWGGFFATLHWCLGIDTSTFNDLSEGRRYIKFLQFWSFILIFASITPLRYKYTGYGGAGFAIAAGALTLIACMYVISLYDELSREVMRMTMMLLFLLWACVAGVCTFYGPFLLLGNGYFACWIGCFCAFKLWIIQWTSSERE
;
A
#
# COMPACT_ATOMS: atom_id res chain seq x y z
N MET A 1 -2.45 -31.47 -27.95
CA MET A 1 -1.92 -32.37 -26.90
C MET A 1 -2.58 -31.92 -25.60
N LEU A 2 -3.72 -32.52 -25.27
CA LEU A 2 -4.53 -32.17 -24.10
C LEU A 2 -4.02 -33.01 -22.93
N VAL A 3 -3.47 -32.35 -21.91
CA VAL A 3 -3.04 -33.00 -20.66
C VAL A 3 -4.29 -33.23 -19.81
N PRO A 4 -4.60 -34.47 -19.41
CA PRO A 4 -5.79 -34.76 -18.60
C PRO A 4 -5.59 -34.25 -17.16
N GLU A 5 -6.65 -33.69 -16.58
CA GLU A 5 -6.70 -33.34 -15.15
C GLU A 5 -6.67 -34.60 -14.29
N ARG A 6 -5.97 -34.52 -13.15
CA ARG A 6 -5.84 -35.59 -12.15
C ARG A 6 -6.78 -35.29 -10.97
N GLU A 7 -7.58 -36.27 -10.56
CA GLU A 7 -8.66 -36.17 -9.56
C GLU A 7 -8.20 -36.00 -8.08
N ASP A 8 -6.94 -35.70 -7.80
CA ASP A 8 -6.41 -35.67 -6.42
C ASP A 8 -6.36 -34.28 -5.77
N GLY A 9 -6.85 -33.22 -6.44
CA GLY A 9 -7.03 -31.89 -5.84
C GLY A 9 -5.76 -31.21 -5.31
N ARG A 10 -4.58 -31.80 -5.55
CA ARG A 10 -3.26 -31.30 -5.08
C ARG A 10 -2.32 -30.92 -6.22
N GLY A 11 -2.83 -30.86 -7.46
CA GLY A 11 -2.03 -30.60 -8.67
C GLY A 11 -1.55 -29.17 -8.87
N GLY A 12 -2.16 -28.17 -8.19
CA GLY A 12 -1.78 -26.76 -8.36
C GLY A 12 -0.44 -26.38 -7.71
N HIS A 13 -0.04 -27.08 -6.65
CA HIS A 13 1.05 -26.64 -5.80
C HIS A 13 2.45 -26.76 -6.42
N THR A 14 2.67 -27.57 -7.46
CA THR A 14 4.03 -27.82 -7.95
C THR A 14 4.53 -26.68 -8.83
N VAL A 15 3.71 -26.19 -9.76
CA VAL A 15 4.05 -25.03 -10.61
C VAL A 15 4.09 -23.76 -9.76
N GLU A 16 3.11 -23.61 -8.87
CA GLU A 16 3.06 -22.58 -7.85
C GLU A 16 4.35 -22.50 -7.03
N LYS A 17 4.80 -23.62 -6.44
CA LYS A 17 6.06 -23.67 -5.66
C LYS A 17 7.29 -23.35 -6.51
N ILE A 18 7.35 -23.85 -7.75
CA ILE A 18 8.47 -23.58 -8.66
C ILE A 18 8.50 -22.09 -9.02
N CYS A 19 7.36 -21.47 -9.32
CA CYS A 19 7.24 -20.05 -9.56
C CYS A 19 7.59 -19.21 -8.32
N SER A 20 7.19 -19.63 -7.11
CA SER A 20 7.55 -18.94 -5.88
C SER A 20 9.04 -19.00 -5.58
N VAL A 21 9.68 -20.16 -5.77
CA VAL A 21 11.13 -20.30 -5.60
C VAL A 21 11.87 -19.49 -6.65
N PHE A 22 11.39 -19.50 -7.90
CA PHE A 22 11.94 -18.66 -8.97
C PHE A 22 11.81 -17.17 -8.64
N LEU A 23 10.65 -16.72 -8.18
CA LEU A 23 10.43 -15.33 -7.79
C LEU A 23 11.28 -14.96 -6.58
N LEU A 24 11.37 -15.80 -5.56
CA LEU A 24 12.24 -15.58 -4.39
C LEU A 24 13.72 -15.45 -4.82
N LEU A 25 14.19 -16.32 -5.72
CA LEU A 25 15.54 -16.26 -6.26
C LEU A 25 15.75 -15.02 -7.12
N TRP A 26 14.77 -14.66 -7.96
CA TRP A 26 14.79 -13.45 -8.78
C TRP A 26 14.88 -12.19 -7.91
N TRP A 27 14.06 -12.10 -6.86
CA TRP A 27 14.12 -11.02 -5.89
C TRP A 27 15.46 -11.02 -5.14
N THR A 28 15.97 -12.17 -4.71
CA THR A 28 17.27 -12.27 -4.01
C THR A 28 18.44 -11.84 -4.88
N ILE A 29 18.49 -12.30 -6.13
CA ILE A 29 19.53 -11.96 -7.12
C ILE A 29 19.42 -10.49 -7.53
N GLY A 30 18.21 -9.98 -7.80
CA GLY A 30 17.98 -8.57 -8.09
C GLY A 30 18.43 -7.66 -6.95
N THR A 31 18.20 -8.08 -5.71
CA THR A 31 18.70 -7.37 -4.51
C THR A 31 20.21 -7.39 -4.43
N GLY A 32 20.85 -8.55 -4.69
CA GLY A 32 22.30 -8.68 -4.70
C GLY A 32 22.95 -7.78 -5.77
N ILE A 33 22.48 -7.86 -7.01
CA ILE A 33 23.03 -7.08 -8.12
C ILE A 33 22.88 -5.58 -7.86
N ILE A 34 21.71 -5.11 -7.41
CA ILE A 34 21.47 -3.67 -7.18
C ILE A 34 22.22 -3.16 -5.94
N THR A 35 22.39 -3.98 -4.91
CA THR A 35 23.13 -3.60 -3.69
C THR A 35 24.64 -3.51 -3.93
N PHE A 36 25.19 -4.30 -4.85
CA PHE A 36 26.64 -4.32 -5.12
C PHE A 36 27.06 -3.51 -6.35
N HIS A 37 26.13 -2.87 -7.06
CA HIS A 37 26.41 -2.02 -8.23
C HIS A 37 26.44 -0.51 -7.91
N SER A 38 26.81 -0.14 -6.68
CA SER A 38 27.31 1.20 -6.40
C SER A 38 28.75 1.09 -5.89
N GLU A 39 29.65 1.88 -6.46
CA GLU A 39 31.11 1.85 -6.27
C GLU A 39 31.59 2.17 -4.83
N SER A 40 30.71 2.12 -3.83
CA SER A 40 31.05 2.39 -2.42
C SER A 40 31.66 1.20 -1.67
N CYS A 41 31.69 -0.01 -2.24
CA CYS A 41 32.19 -1.20 -1.54
C CYS A 41 33.73 -1.34 -1.53
N ALA A 42 34.48 -0.62 -2.37
CA ALA A 42 35.94 -0.68 -2.36
C ALA A 42 36.55 -0.17 -1.04
N PHE A 43 35.87 0.75 -0.35
CA PHE A 43 36.34 1.29 0.93
C PHE A 43 36.07 0.36 2.13
N PHE A 44 35.09 -0.54 2.04
CA PHE A 44 34.71 -1.41 3.16
C PHE A 44 35.44 -2.77 3.15
N ILE A 45 35.88 -3.24 1.97
CA ILE A 45 36.63 -4.50 1.84
C ILE A 45 38.09 -4.36 2.29
N SER A 46 38.71 -3.18 2.20
CA SER A 46 40.09 -2.99 2.68
C SER A 46 40.25 -3.08 4.20
N LYS A 47 39.13 -2.98 4.95
CA LYS A 47 39.12 -3.00 6.42
C LYS A 47 38.72 -4.34 7.03
N LEU A 48 38.44 -5.36 6.20
CA LEU A 48 37.97 -6.68 6.63
C LEU A 48 39.02 -7.81 6.50
N THR A 49 40.27 -7.51 6.18
CA THR A 49 41.38 -8.49 6.05
C THR A 49 42.06 -8.87 7.38
N SER A 50 41.44 -8.65 8.54
CA SER A 50 41.98 -9.11 9.84
C SER A 50 41.25 -10.37 10.35
N PRO A 51 41.91 -11.54 10.44
CA PRO A 51 41.26 -12.83 10.70
C PRO A 51 40.72 -13.05 12.14
N ARG A 52 40.82 -12.08 13.06
CA ARG A 52 40.60 -12.33 14.49
C ARG A 52 39.27 -11.83 15.08
N ARG A 53 38.26 -11.51 14.27
CA ARG A 53 36.94 -11.06 14.77
C ARG A 53 35.74 -11.74 14.10
N MET A 54 35.86 -13.02 13.78
CA MET A 54 34.75 -13.79 13.19
C MET A 54 33.81 -14.42 14.24
N LEU A 55 34.17 -14.39 15.53
CA LEU A 55 33.44 -15.08 16.60
C LEU A 55 32.50 -14.18 17.44
N VAL A 56 32.25 -12.94 17.02
CA VAL A 56 31.25 -12.04 17.65
C VAL A 56 30.00 -11.87 16.77
N PHE A 57 29.85 -12.65 15.70
CA PHE A 57 28.79 -12.47 14.72
C PHE A 57 27.45 -13.16 15.02
N ILE A 58 27.29 -13.80 16.18
CA ILE A 58 26.00 -14.41 16.59
C ILE A 58 25.13 -13.44 17.42
N GLN A 59 25.64 -12.26 17.81
CA GLN A 59 24.93 -11.37 18.75
C GLN A 59 24.47 -10.00 18.20
N ALA A 60 24.27 -9.88 16.87
CA ALA A 60 23.69 -8.66 16.29
C ALA A 60 22.66 -8.96 15.18
N GLN A 61 21.39 -9.14 15.59
CA GLN A 61 20.21 -8.73 14.80
C GLN A 61 20.28 -7.20 14.50
N PRO A 62 19.54 -6.59 13.55
CA PRO A 62 18.81 -7.10 12.38
C PRO A 62 19.19 -6.31 11.09
N ARG A 63 19.62 -6.98 10.01
CA ARG A 63 19.81 -6.31 8.69
C ARG A 63 19.20 -7.11 7.54
N MET A 64 17.99 -7.63 7.76
CA MET A 64 17.08 -7.95 6.65
C MET A 64 16.13 -6.78 6.43
N THR A 65 16.66 -5.66 5.95
CA THR A 65 15.82 -4.65 5.31
C THR A 65 15.35 -5.24 3.98
N SER A 66 14.07 -5.58 3.92
CA SER A 66 13.35 -6.04 2.72
C SER A 66 13.78 -5.28 1.46
N VAL A 67 13.86 -5.96 0.32
CA VAL A 67 14.15 -5.40 -1.02
C VAL A 67 13.30 -4.16 -1.32
N CYS A 68 12.08 -4.13 -0.79
CA CYS A 68 11.18 -2.99 -0.91
C CYS A 68 11.72 -1.77 -0.18
N CYS A 69 12.28 -1.93 1.01
CA CYS A 69 12.93 -0.85 1.73
C CYS A 69 14.15 -0.31 0.96
N VAL A 70 14.91 -1.18 0.27
CA VAL A 70 16.03 -0.73 -0.57
C VAL A 70 15.50 0.07 -1.77
N PHE A 71 14.53 -0.45 -2.51
CA PHE A 71 13.98 0.25 -3.68
C PHE A 71 13.26 1.56 -3.36
N THR A 72 12.68 1.66 -2.17
CA THR A 72 11.86 2.81 -1.78
C THR A 72 12.56 3.83 -0.88
N PHE A 73 13.61 3.44 -0.16
CA PHE A 73 14.39 4.37 0.68
C PHE A 73 15.79 4.68 0.13
N ILE A 74 16.34 3.85 -0.75
CA ILE A 74 17.67 4.06 -1.37
C ILE A 74 17.53 4.41 -2.86
N GLY A 75 16.56 3.81 -3.57
CA GLY A 75 16.25 4.09 -4.98
C GLY A 75 16.15 2.82 -5.84
N PRO A 76 15.66 2.87 -7.09
CA PRO A 76 15.30 4.06 -7.88
C PRO A 76 13.87 4.58 -7.65
N PHE A 77 13.05 3.91 -6.84
CA PHE A 77 11.64 4.25 -6.63
C PHE A 77 11.44 5.02 -5.32
N VAL A 78 12.24 6.07 -5.10
CA VAL A 78 12.16 6.91 -3.90
C VAL A 78 10.90 7.80 -3.92
N GLU A 79 10.41 8.11 -5.12
CA GLU A 79 9.12 8.77 -5.30
C GLU A 79 7.99 7.73 -5.42
N THR A 80 6.86 8.05 -4.79
CA THR A 80 5.62 7.27 -4.83
C THR A 80 5.11 7.14 -6.27
N SER A 81 5.61 6.13 -6.96
CA SER A 81 5.45 5.86 -8.40
C SER A 81 5.05 4.40 -8.61
N ASN A 82 4.75 4.01 -9.85
CA ASN A 82 4.34 2.63 -10.15
C ASN A 82 5.39 1.59 -9.69
N GLY A 83 6.68 1.92 -9.75
CA GLY A 83 7.74 1.04 -9.24
C GLY A 83 7.76 0.92 -7.72
N TRP A 84 7.40 1.99 -7.00
CA TRP A 84 7.19 1.95 -5.55
C TRP A 84 6.06 0.97 -5.20
N PHE A 85 4.92 1.08 -5.90
CA PHE A 85 3.77 0.17 -5.72
C PHE A 85 4.08 -1.27 -6.11
N ALA A 86 4.80 -1.49 -7.20
CA ALA A 86 5.19 -2.83 -7.63
C ALA A 86 6.11 -3.52 -6.61
N ALA A 87 7.03 -2.77 -5.99
CA ALA A 87 7.89 -3.30 -4.93
C ALA A 87 7.05 -3.74 -3.72
N TRP A 88 6.26 -2.83 -3.14
CA TRP A 88 5.41 -3.16 -1.98
C TRP A 88 4.36 -4.22 -2.30
N GLY A 89 3.74 -4.16 -3.48
CA GLY A 89 2.77 -5.15 -3.95
C GLY A 89 3.40 -6.54 -4.09
N GLY A 90 4.61 -6.63 -4.65
CA GLY A 90 5.38 -7.88 -4.71
C GLY A 90 5.71 -8.44 -3.33
N PHE A 91 6.07 -7.58 -2.37
CA PHE A 91 6.31 -8.00 -0.99
C PHE A 91 5.05 -8.50 -0.29
N PHE A 92 3.93 -7.78 -0.39
CA PHE A 92 2.67 -8.24 0.19
C PHE A 92 2.13 -9.51 -0.48
N ALA A 93 2.28 -9.66 -1.80
CA ALA A 93 1.95 -10.88 -2.51
C ALA A 93 2.81 -12.06 -2.01
N THR A 94 4.10 -11.82 -1.79
CA THR A 94 5.03 -12.82 -1.24
C THR A 94 4.67 -13.15 0.21
N LEU A 95 4.31 -12.17 1.04
CA LEU A 95 3.84 -12.39 2.41
C LEU A 95 2.54 -13.18 2.45
N HIS A 96 1.56 -12.81 1.61
CA HIS A 96 0.30 -13.54 1.49
C HIS A 96 0.55 -15.01 1.12
N TRP A 97 1.43 -15.24 0.15
CA TRP A 97 1.77 -16.58 -0.31
C TRP A 97 2.56 -17.39 0.73
N CYS A 98 3.52 -16.77 1.43
CA CYS A 98 4.37 -17.45 2.41
C CYS A 98 3.65 -17.71 3.75
N LEU A 99 2.77 -16.80 4.17
CA LEU A 99 2.04 -16.91 5.44
C LEU A 99 0.66 -17.54 5.27
N GLY A 100 0.22 -17.81 4.03
CA GLY A 100 -1.11 -18.34 3.76
C GLY A 100 -2.21 -17.42 4.28
N ILE A 101 -2.04 -16.10 4.14
CA ILE A 101 -3.03 -15.13 4.62
C ILE A 101 -4.33 -15.39 3.88
N ASP A 102 -5.38 -15.77 4.60
CA ASP A 102 -6.62 -16.16 3.97
C ASP A 102 -7.36 -14.93 3.41
N THR A 103 -7.37 -14.79 2.09
CA THR A 103 -8.08 -13.73 1.37
C THR A 103 -9.59 -13.94 1.34
N SER A 104 -10.09 -15.12 1.74
CA SER A 104 -11.53 -15.38 1.92
C SER A 104 -12.16 -14.34 2.85
N THR A 105 -11.45 -14.00 3.93
CA THR A 105 -11.87 -12.99 4.92
C THR A 105 -12.20 -11.64 4.29
N PHE A 106 -11.56 -11.26 3.17
CA PHE A 106 -11.88 -10.00 2.48
C PHE A 106 -13.14 -10.11 1.61
N ASN A 107 -13.35 -11.27 0.99
CA ASN A 107 -14.52 -11.55 0.15
C ASN A 107 -15.79 -11.75 0.99
N ASP A 108 -15.65 -12.24 2.21
CA ASP A 108 -16.75 -12.46 3.16
C ASP A 108 -17.22 -11.18 3.86
N LEU A 109 -16.49 -10.06 3.68
CA LEU A 109 -16.90 -8.78 4.26
C LEU A 109 -18.13 -8.22 3.55
N SER A 110 -19.04 -7.64 4.35
CA SER A 110 -20.14 -6.85 3.81
C SER A 110 -19.63 -5.74 2.90
N GLU A 111 -20.41 -5.43 1.86
CA GLU A 111 -20.02 -4.45 0.83
C GLU A 111 -19.59 -3.11 1.45
N GLY A 112 -20.31 -2.62 2.46
CA GLY A 112 -19.95 -1.41 3.20
C GLY A 112 -18.57 -1.49 3.87
N ARG A 113 -18.26 -2.59 4.56
CA ARG A 113 -16.95 -2.78 5.22
C ARG A 113 -15.80 -2.84 4.21
N ARG A 114 -16.03 -3.45 3.04
CA ARG A 114 -15.03 -3.50 1.95
C ARG A 114 -14.68 -2.12 1.44
N TYR A 115 -15.69 -1.29 1.15
CA TYR A 115 -15.44 0.07 0.67
C TYR A 115 -14.81 0.98 1.73
N ILE A 116 -15.09 0.78 3.03
CA ILE A 116 -14.38 1.51 4.10
C ILE A 116 -12.89 1.14 4.10
N LYS A 117 -12.54 -0.14 3.95
CA LYS A 117 -11.13 -0.57 3.82
C LYS A 117 -10.46 -0.02 2.56
N PHE A 118 -11.18 0.07 1.44
CA PHE A 118 -10.66 0.71 0.24
C PHE A 118 -10.41 2.21 0.45
N LEU A 119 -11.35 2.91 1.08
CA LEU A 119 -11.16 4.33 1.40
C LEU A 119 -9.96 4.53 2.33
N GLN A 120 -9.76 3.64 3.30
CA GLN A 120 -8.59 3.64 4.17
C GLN A 120 -7.29 3.45 3.38
N PHE A 121 -7.25 2.51 2.43
CA PHE A 121 -6.10 2.30 1.55
C PHE A 121 -5.78 3.55 0.72
N TRP A 122 -6.77 4.16 0.07
CA TRP A 122 -6.56 5.37 -0.72
C TRP A 122 -6.17 6.59 0.12
N SER A 123 -6.65 6.67 1.37
CA SER A 123 -6.21 7.67 2.35
C SER A 123 -4.72 7.53 2.65
N PHE A 124 -4.26 6.29 2.84
CA PHE A 124 -2.85 6.00 3.04
C PHE A 124 -2.02 6.42 1.82
N ILE A 125 -2.45 6.06 0.60
CA ILE A 125 -1.76 6.47 -0.63
C ILE A 125 -1.67 8.00 -0.74
N LEU A 126 -2.77 8.69 -0.47
CA LEU A 126 -2.83 10.15 -0.56
C LEU A 126 -1.82 10.84 0.37
N ILE A 127 -1.69 10.35 1.61
CA ILE A 127 -0.71 10.89 2.57
C ILE A 127 0.72 10.76 2.00
N PHE A 128 1.10 9.57 1.54
CA PHE A 128 2.46 9.34 1.03
C PHE A 128 2.74 10.09 -0.27
N ALA A 129 1.76 10.15 -1.19
CA ALA A 129 1.89 10.93 -2.41
C ALA A 129 2.05 12.44 -2.13
N SER A 130 1.57 12.92 -0.99
CA SER A 130 1.63 14.34 -0.59
C SER A 130 2.93 14.75 0.11
N ILE A 131 3.77 13.79 0.54
CA ILE A 131 5.04 14.09 1.24
C ILE A 131 6.01 14.84 0.32
N THR A 132 6.24 14.34 -0.90
CA THR A 132 7.19 14.93 -1.84
C THR A 132 6.79 16.35 -2.24
N PRO A 133 5.54 16.64 -2.68
CA PRO A 133 5.13 17.99 -2.99
C PRO A 133 5.23 18.97 -1.82
N LEU A 134 4.98 18.50 -0.60
CA LEU A 134 5.10 19.33 0.60
C LEU A 134 6.57 19.62 0.96
N ARG A 135 7.44 18.61 0.88
CA ARG A 135 8.87 18.72 1.21
C ARG A 135 9.61 19.63 0.23
N TYR A 136 9.35 19.49 -1.06
CA TYR A 136 10.01 20.25 -2.12
C TYR A 136 9.25 21.53 -2.50
N LYS A 137 8.15 21.86 -1.80
CA LYS A 137 7.33 23.07 -2.02
C LYS A 137 6.95 23.28 -3.49
N TYR A 138 6.33 22.27 -4.09
CA TYR A 138 5.81 22.38 -5.46
C TYR A 138 4.74 23.47 -5.58
N THR A 139 4.40 23.86 -6.81
CA THR A 139 3.29 24.77 -7.08
C THR A 139 2.00 24.20 -6.47
N GLY A 140 1.32 24.99 -5.64
CA GLY A 140 0.12 24.52 -4.92
C GLY A 140 0.41 23.60 -3.72
N TYR A 141 1.61 23.64 -3.13
CA TYR A 141 1.98 22.80 -1.96
C TYR A 141 1.02 22.92 -0.76
N GLY A 142 0.25 24.01 -0.65
CA GLY A 142 -0.80 24.14 0.36
C GLY A 142 -1.85 23.04 0.28
N GLY A 143 -2.19 22.59 -0.94
CA GLY A 143 -3.09 21.46 -1.15
C GLY A 143 -2.48 20.13 -0.68
N ALA A 144 -1.16 19.99 -0.66
CA ALA A 144 -0.47 18.80 -0.14
C ALA A 144 -0.66 18.69 1.38
N GLY A 145 -0.56 19.82 2.09
CA GLY A 145 -0.85 19.86 3.53
C GLY A 145 -2.31 19.49 3.84
N PHE A 146 -3.25 20.03 3.06
CA PHE A 146 -4.67 19.67 3.15
C PHE A 146 -4.90 18.18 2.87
N ALA A 147 -4.27 17.61 1.84
CA ALA A 147 -4.36 16.19 1.50
C ALA A 147 -3.86 15.28 2.63
N ILE A 148 -2.73 15.62 3.28
CA ILE A 148 -2.22 14.87 4.45
C ILE A 148 -3.21 14.94 5.61
N ALA A 149 -3.72 16.13 5.94
CA ALA A 149 -4.67 16.30 7.03
C ALA A 149 -5.98 15.52 6.77
N ALA A 150 -6.54 15.65 5.57
CA ALA A 150 -7.77 14.95 5.18
C ALA A 150 -7.57 13.42 5.11
N GLY A 151 -6.43 12.96 4.59
CA GLY A 151 -6.07 11.54 4.57
C GLY A 151 -5.91 10.97 5.98
N ALA A 152 -5.20 11.67 6.87
CA ALA A 152 -5.01 11.22 8.26
C ALA A 152 -6.33 11.21 9.04
N LEU A 153 -7.16 12.24 8.89
CA LEU A 153 -8.49 12.29 9.48
C LEU A 153 -9.36 11.12 8.98
N THR A 154 -9.33 10.85 7.68
CA THR A 154 -10.08 9.73 7.08
C THR A 154 -9.57 8.38 7.61
N LEU A 155 -8.26 8.18 7.73
CA LEU A 155 -7.69 6.96 8.32
C LEU A 155 -8.24 6.70 9.73
N ILE A 156 -8.22 7.73 10.58
CA ILE A 156 -8.72 7.63 11.97
C ILE A 156 -10.22 7.38 11.97
N ALA A 157 -10.99 8.12 11.16
CA ALA A 157 -12.43 7.95 11.05
C ALA A 157 -12.80 6.53 10.56
N CYS A 158 -12.13 6.01 9.54
CA CYS A 158 -12.35 4.65 9.04
C CYS A 158 -11.99 3.60 10.09
N MET A 159 -10.89 3.78 10.84
CA MET A 159 -10.53 2.88 11.94
C MET A 159 -11.63 2.85 13.02
N TYR A 160 -12.14 4.02 13.41
CA TYR A 160 -13.22 4.12 14.39
C TYR A 160 -14.52 3.48 13.89
N VAL A 161 -14.94 3.79 12.67
CA VAL A 161 -16.15 3.23 12.05
C VAL A 161 -16.06 1.71 11.89
N ILE A 162 -14.89 1.16 11.55
CA ILE A 162 -14.70 -0.30 11.49
C ILE A 162 -14.82 -0.92 12.88
N SER A 163 -14.23 -0.28 13.90
CA SER A 163 -14.17 -0.84 15.25
C SER A 163 -15.54 -0.89 15.92
N LEU A 164 -16.43 0.06 15.60
CA LEU A 164 -17.77 0.17 16.17
C LEU A 164 -18.87 -0.06 15.12
N TYR A 165 -18.56 -0.77 14.05
CA TYR A 165 -19.45 -0.88 12.88
C TYR A 165 -20.84 -1.41 13.23
N ASP A 166 -20.91 -2.39 14.14
CA ASP A 166 -22.16 -3.04 14.55
C ASP A 166 -22.91 -2.26 15.65
N GLU A 167 -22.24 -1.33 16.33
CA GLU A 167 -22.79 -0.52 17.43
C GLU A 167 -23.26 0.86 16.96
N LEU A 168 -22.76 1.33 15.81
CA LEU A 168 -23.07 2.63 15.25
C LEU A 168 -24.53 2.69 14.75
N SER A 169 -25.26 3.72 15.19
CA SER A 169 -26.60 3.97 14.64
C SER A 169 -26.51 4.29 13.15
N ARG A 170 -27.52 3.84 12.38
CA ARG A 170 -27.55 4.02 10.93
C ARG A 170 -27.53 5.49 10.53
N GLU A 171 -28.14 6.36 11.33
CA GLU A 171 -28.14 7.80 11.11
C GLU A 171 -26.74 8.40 11.25
N VAL A 172 -26.01 8.04 12.31
CA VAL A 172 -24.62 8.50 12.51
C VAL A 172 -23.74 7.98 11.38
N MET A 173 -23.85 6.70 11.02
CA MET A 173 -23.09 6.12 9.91
C MET A 173 -23.36 6.88 8.59
N ARG A 174 -24.63 7.20 8.29
CA ARG A 174 -25.01 7.97 7.10
C ARG A 174 -24.42 9.36 7.10
N MET A 175 -24.54 10.09 8.21
CA MET A 175 -23.96 11.42 8.37
C MET A 175 -22.44 11.39 8.20
N THR A 176 -21.75 10.42 8.83
CA THR A 176 -20.30 10.26 8.69
C THR A 176 -19.90 10.00 7.23
N MET A 177 -20.58 9.10 6.51
CA MET A 177 -20.25 8.83 5.11
C MET A 177 -20.51 10.03 4.19
N MET A 178 -21.58 10.80 4.45
CA MET A 178 -21.86 12.04 3.72
C MET A 178 -20.77 13.09 3.96
N LEU A 179 -20.35 13.29 5.21
CA LEU A 179 -19.26 14.22 5.55
C LEU A 179 -17.93 13.79 4.95
N LEU A 180 -17.62 12.49 4.97
CA LEU A 180 -16.44 11.95 4.30
C LEU A 180 -16.51 12.17 2.79
N PHE A 181 -17.66 11.96 2.14
CA PHE A 181 -17.81 12.26 0.72
C PHE A 181 -17.56 13.74 0.41
N LEU A 182 -18.13 14.66 1.18
CA LEU A 182 -17.90 16.10 1.00
C LEU A 182 -16.43 16.47 1.21
N LEU A 183 -15.77 15.90 2.22
CA LEU A 183 -14.33 16.08 2.45
C LEU A 183 -13.53 15.60 1.23
N TRP A 184 -13.84 14.42 0.71
CA TRP A 184 -13.12 13.84 -0.44
C TRP A 184 -13.41 14.55 -1.76
N ALA A 185 -14.61 15.11 -1.94
CA ALA A 185 -14.92 16.00 -3.06
C ALA A 185 -14.06 17.27 -3.01
N CYS A 186 -13.90 17.86 -1.81
CA CYS A 186 -12.98 18.99 -1.60
C CYS A 186 -11.52 18.60 -1.83
N VAL A 187 -11.09 17.41 -1.37
CA VAL A 187 -9.74 16.88 -1.63
C VAL A 187 -9.49 16.74 -3.12
N ALA A 188 -10.40 16.12 -3.88
CA ALA A 188 -10.26 16.03 -5.34
C ALA A 188 -10.21 17.44 -5.97
N GLY A 189 -11.14 18.31 -5.63
CA GLY A 189 -11.18 19.69 -6.12
C GLY A 189 -9.88 20.47 -5.87
N VAL A 190 -9.47 20.60 -4.61
CA VAL A 190 -8.27 21.35 -4.24
C VAL A 190 -7.02 20.68 -4.80
N CYS A 191 -6.85 19.38 -4.57
CA CYS A 191 -5.58 18.72 -4.84
C CYS A 191 -5.32 18.52 -6.35
N THR A 192 -6.36 18.46 -7.19
CA THR A 192 -6.19 18.24 -8.64
C THR A 192 -6.43 19.47 -9.51
N PHE A 193 -7.13 20.51 -9.03
CA PHE A 193 -7.31 21.76 -9.78
C PHE A 193 -6.39 22.90 -9.28
N TYR A 194 -6.17 22.99 -7.97
CA TYR A 194 -5.21 23.97 -7.41
C TYR A 194 -3.80 23.38 -7.29
N GLY A 195 -3.69 22.08 -7.00
CA GLY A 195 -2.43 21.37 -6.84
C GLY A 195 -2.34 20.70 -5.46
N PRO A 196 -1.37 19.80 -5.23
CA PRO A 196 -0.16 19.62 -6.03
C PRO A 196 -0.29 18.61 -7.18
N PHE A 197 -1.41 17.90 -7.30
CA PHE A 197 -1.57 16.79 -8.25
C PHE A 197 -2.22 17.26 -9.54
N LEU A 198 -1.54 18.13 -10.29
CA LEU A 198 -2.04 18.64 -11.58
C LEU A 198 -1.82 17.65 -12.74
N LEU A 199 -0.86 16.74 -12.58
CA LEU A 199 -0.55 15.70 -13.55
C LEU A 199 -1.10 14.35 -13.08
N LEU A 200 -1.42 13.48 -14.05
CA LEU A 200 -1.84 12.12 -13.79
C LEU A 200 -0.71 11.35 -13.08
N GLY A 201 -1.01 10.86 -11.88
CA GLY A 201 -0.08 10.17 -11.01
C GLY A 201 -0.79 9.66 -9.77
N ASN A 202 -0.04 9.08 -8.84
CA ASN A 202 -0.64 8.37 -7.71
C ASN A 202 -1.47 9.27 -6.78
N GLY A 203 -1.03 10.50 -6.54
CA GLY A 203 -1.83 11.47 -5.79
C GLY A 203 -3.13 11.82 -6.52
N TYR A 204 -3.08 12.03 -7.83
CA TYR A 204 -4.27 12.29 -8.66
C TYR A 204 -5.26 11.12 -8.59
N PHE A 205 -4.80 9.89 -8.81
CA PHE A 205 -5.66 8.71 -8.75
C PHE A 205 -6.22 8.47 -7.35
N ALA A 206 -5.40 8.66 -6.30
CA ALA A 206 -5.87 8.51 -4.93
C ALA A 206 -7.00 9.50 -4.60
N CYS A 207 -6.87 10.77 -4.98
CA CYS A 207 -7.91 11.78 -4.79
C CYS A 207 -9.25 11.36 -5.42
N TRP A 208 -9.23 10.98 -6.70
CA TRP A 208 -10.46 10.65 -7.43
C TRP A 208 -11.06 9.29 -7.06
N ILE A 209 -10.23 8.25 -6.95
CA ILE A 209 -10.73 6.91 -6.56
C ILE A 209 -11.23 6.93 -5.12
N GLY A 210 -10.55 7.62 -4.21
CA GLY A 210 -11.03 7.81 -2.85
C GLY A 210 -12.36 8.59 -2.80
N CYS A 211 -12.52 9.62 -3.63
CA CYS A 211 -13.79 10.34 -3.78
C CYS A 211 -14.92 9.43 -4.28
N PHE A 212 -14.68 8.61 -5.32
CA PHE A 212 -15.67 7.65 -5.80
C PHE A 212 -15.99 6.56 -4.76
N CYS A 213 -15.00 6.12 -3.98
CA CYS A 213 -15.24 5.19 -2.87
C CYS A 213 -16.13 5.82 -1.79
N ALA A 214 -15.85 7.07 -1.39
CA ALA A 214 -16.66 7.79 -0.40
C ALA A 214 -18.09 8.02 -0.91
N PHE A 215 -18.24 8.36 -2.18
CA PHE A 215 -19.56 8.49 -2.82
C PHE A 215 -20.34 7.17 -2.83
N LYS A 216 -19.68 6.06 -3.21
CA LYS A 216 -20.30 4.73 -3.17
C LYS A 216 -20.70 4.33 -1.75
N LEU A 217 -19.86 4.59 -0.74
CA LEU A 217 -20.22 4.37 0.66
C LEU A 217 -21.46 5.14 1.06
N TRP A 218 -21.55 6.42 0.70
CA TRP A 218 -22.72 7.23 0.98
C TRP A 218 -23.99 6.66 0.33
N ILE A 219 -23.92 6.24 -0.94
CA ILE A 219 -25.05 5.58 -1.63
C ILE A 219 -25.48 4.29 -0.91
N ILE A 220 -24.53 3.42 -0.55
CA ILE A 220 -24.84 2.16 0.17
C ILE A 220 -25.62 2.46 1.45
N GLN A 221 -25.21 3.49 2.20
CA GLN A 221 -25.91 3.88 3.41
C GLN A 221 -27.28 4.51 3.13
N TRP A 222 -27.40 5.31 2.07
CA TRP A 222 -28.68 5.89 1.67
C TRP A 222 -29.71 4.82 1.31
N THR A 223 -29.36 3.90 0.41
CA THR A 223 -30.26 2.82 -0.04
C THR A 223 -30.57 1.80 1.06
N SER A 224 -29.71 1.68 2.07
CA SER A 224 -30.01 0.84 3.25
C SER A 224 -31.17 1.40 4.10
N SER A 225 -31.47 2.70 3.99
CA SER A 225 -32.55 3.35 4.76
C SER A 225 -33.91 3.31 4.09
N GLU A 226 -33.97 3.17 2.77
CA GLU A 226 -35.22 3.11 2.00
C GLU A 226 -35.87 1.72 2.02
N ARG A 227 -35.17 0.71 2.55
CA ARG A 227 -35.63 -0.69 2.65
C ARG A 227 -36.36 -0.98 3.97
N GLU A 228 -36.69 0.05 4.74
CA GLU A 228 -37.48 0.03 5.98
C GLU A 228 -38.83 0.72 5.74
#